data_AF-A0A5C4J598-F1
#
_entry.id   AF-A0A5C4J598-F1
#
_cell.length_a   1.000
_cell.length_b   1.000
_cell.length_c   1.000
_cell.angle_alpha   90.00
_cell.angle_beta   90.00
_cell.angle_gamma   90.00
#
_symmetry.space_group_name_H-M   'P 1'
#
loop_
_entity.id
_entity.type
_entity.pdbx_description
1 polymer ?
#
loop_
_entity_poly.entity_id
_entity_poly.type
_entity_poly.pdbx_seq_one_letter_code
_entity_poly.pdbx_strand_id
1 'polypeptide(L)'
;MASKPPEQVTLADLTTKDDLKNLVTHDQLKQELALTRQEFKQELGSAVNLLMGELGKQAARQEEMGRVLARLVAKSEGVTQ
;
A
#
# COMPACT_ATOMS: atom_id res chain seq x y z
N MET A 1 9.71 8.07 33.69
CA MET A 1 10.08 9.35 34.34
C MET A 1 9.83 9.19 35.83
N ALA A 2 10.79 9.51 36.70
CA ALA A 2 10.57 9.45 38.13
C ALA A 2 9.69 10.64 38.54
N SER A 3 8.50 10.39 39.10
CA SER A 3 7.65 11.47 39.62
C SER A 3 8.30 12.06 40.87
N LYS A 4 8.49 13.37 40.90
CA LYS A 4 8.83 14.07 42.15
C LYS A 4 7.77 13.76 43.22
N PRO A 5 8.14 13.67 44.51
CA PRO A 5 7.17 13.60 45.60
C PRO A 5 6.16 14.76 45.50
N PRO A 6 4.89 14.57 45.88
CA PRO A 6 3.85 15.60 45.76
C PRO A 6 4.23 16.92 46.44
N GLU A 7 5.02 16.87 47.51
CA GLU A 7 5.50 18.06 48.23
C GLU A 7 6.49 18.92 47.43
N GLN A 8 7.07 18.39 46.35
CA GLN A 8 8.09 19.03 45.52
C GLN A 8 7.57 19.41 44.11
N VAL A 9 6.29 19.18 43.84
CA VAL A 9 5.66 19.55 42.56
C VAL A 9 5.44 21.05 42.54
N THR A 10 6.02 21.72 41.54
CA THR A 10 5.83 23.16 41.31
C THR A 10 4.83 23.41 40.19
N LEU A 11 4.32 24.64 40.06
CA LEU A 11 3.45 25.05 38.96
C LEU A 11 4.08 24.80 37.57
N ALA A 12 5.40 24.88 37.46
CA ALA A 12 6.13 24.59 36.22
C ALA A 12 6.17 23.09 35.89
N ASP A 13 5.93 22.21 36.86
CA ASP A 13 5.83 20.77 36.67
C ASP A 13 4.40 20.33 36.25
N LEU A 14 3.43 21.24 36.24
CA LEU A 14 2.05 20.97 35.86
C LEU A 14 1.80 21.33 34.38
N THR A 15 1.24 20.40 33.62
CA THR A 15 0.66 20.72 32.31
C THR A 15 -0.51 21.67 32.47
N THR A 16 -0.45 22.78 31.76
CA THR A 16 -1.47 23.82 31.73
C THR A 16 -2.56 23.49 30.71
N LYS A 17 -3.68 24.23 30.77
CA LYS A 17 -4.75 24.14 29.76
C LYS A 17 -4.24 24.47 28.35
N ASP A 18 -3.24 25.34 28.24
CA ASP A 18 -2.63 25.69 26.95
C ASP A 18 -1.82 24.54 26.38
N ASP A 19 -1.16 23.73 27.23
CA ASP A 19 -0.44 22.53 26.80
C ASP A 19 -1.39 21.46 26.23
N LEU A 20 -2.63 21.41 26.72
CA LEU A 20 -3.65 20.47 26.24
C LEU A 20 -4.26 20.87 24.89
N LYS A 21 -4.15 22.14 24.46
CA LYS A 21 -4.77 22.61 23.21
C LYS A 21 -4.15 21.97 21.96
N ASN A 22 -2.89 21.56 22.05
CA ASN A 22 -2.16 20.94 20.95
C ASN A 22 -2.23 19.41 20.99
N LEU A 23 -2.96 18.82 21.94
CA LEU A 23 -3.17 17.38 21.95
C LEU A 23 -4.23 17.02 20.92
N VAL A 24 -3.86 16.12 20.02
CA VAL A 24 -4.78 15.52 19.07
C VAL A 24 -5.85 14.75 19.84
N THR A 25 -7.09 15.01 19.49
CA THR A 25 -8.24 14.28 20.04
C THR A 25 -8.34 12.90 19.39
N HIS A 26 -8.94 11.96 20.11
CA HIS A 26 -9.16 10.61 19.59
C HIS A 26 -9.98 10.58 18.29
N ASP A 27 -10.91 11.52 18.13
CA ASP A 27 -11.72 11.61 16.90
C ASP A 27 -10.92 12.13 15.71
N GLN A 28 -9.99 13.07 15.94
CA GLN A 28 -9.03 13.50 14.93
C GLN A 28 -8.12 12.35 14.49
N LEU A 29 -7.59 11.55 15.44
CA LEU A 29 -6.79 10.36 15.10
C LEU A 29 -7.59 9.36 14.26
N LYS A 30 -8.85 9.10 14.61
CA LYS A 30 -9.73 8.21 13.84
C LYS A 30 -9.94 8.70 12.42
N GLN A 31 -10.12 10.00 12.25
CA GLN A 31 -10.32 10.62 10.94
C GLN A 31 -9.05 10.52 10.09
N GLU A 32 -7.89 10.88 10.64
CA GLU A 32 -6.60 10.77 9.95
C GLU A 32 -6.31 9.31 9.56
N LEU A 33 -6.50 8.37 10.48
CA LEU A 33 -6.32 6.94 10.20
C LEU A 33 -7.25 6.43 9.10
N ALA A 34 -8.50 6.91 9.07
CA ALA A 34 -9.44 6.55 8.00
C ALA A 34 -8.99 7.08 6.64
N LEU A 35 -8.48 8.31 6.58
CA LEU A 35 -7.94 8.92 5.37
C LEU A 35 -6.70 8.16 4.87
N THR A 36 -5.71 7.93 5.74
CA THR A 36 -4.51 7.15 5.40
C THR A 36 -4.87 5.76 4.91
N ARG A 37 -5.86 5.11 5.52
CA ARG A 37 -6.34 3.79 5.08
C ARG A 37 -7.00 3.84 3.70
N GLN A 38 -7.71 4.91 3.39
CA GLN A 38 -8.34 5.11 2.09
C GLN A 38 -7.29 5.33 1.00
N GLU A 39 -6.31 6.22 1.24
CA GLU A 39 -5.21 6.51 0.33
C GLU A 39 -4.41 5.23 0.04
N PHE A 40 -4.02 4.50 1.09
CA PHE A 40 -3.31 3.23 0.94
C PHE A 40 -4.07 2.21 0.09
N LYS A 41 -5.40 2.10 0.27
CA LYS A 41 -6.23 1.21 -0.55
C LYS A 41 -6.26 1.63 -2.02
N GLN A 42 -6.33 2.93 -2.29
CA GLN A 42 -6.34 3.45 -3.66
C GLN A 42 -5.00 3.22 -4.36
N GLU A 43 -3.89 3.51 -3.69
CA GLU A 43 -2.54 3.28 -4.21
C GLU A 43 -2.30 1.79 -4.49
N LEU A 44 -2.67 0.92 -3.55
CA LEU A 44 -2.55 -0.53 -3.72
C LEU A 44 -3.41 -1.03 -4.89
N GLY A 45 -4.66 -0.56 -5.00
CA GLY A 45 -5.54 -0.92 -6.10
C GLY A 45 -4.97 -0.50 -7.46
N SER A 46 -4.40 0.70 -7.55
CA SER A 46 -3.72 1.18 -8.75
C SER A 46 -2.50 0.31 -9.12
N ALA A 47 -1.65 0.00 -8.13
CA ALA A 47 -0.48 -0.86 -8.34
C ALA A 47 -0.88 -2.26 -8.82
N VAL A 48 -1.91 -2.85 -8.23
CA VAL A 48 -2.45 -4.16 -8.65
C VAL A 48 -2.99 -4.09 -10.08
N ASN A 49 -3.72 -3.04 -10.45
CA ASN A 49 -4.23 -2.88 -11.81
C ASN A 49 -3.10 -2.79 -12.84
N LEU A 50 -2.03 -2.05 -12.53
CA LEU A 50 -0.85 -1.96 -13.39
C LEU A 50 -0.17 -3.32 -13.56
N LEU A 51 0.04 -4.06 -12.46
CA LEU A 51 0.62 -5.39 -12.48
C LEU A 51 -0.22 -6.37 -13.30
N MET A 52 -1.55 -6.36 -13.11
CA MET A 52 -2.47 -7.19 -13.89
C MET A 52 -2.43 -6.85 -15.38
N GLY A 53 -2.34 -5.57 -15.72
CA GLY A 53 -2.18 -5.12 -17.12
C GLY A 53 -0.89 -5.65 -17.75
N GLU A 54 0.24 -5.57 -17.04
CA GLU A 54 1.52 -6.08 -17.53
C GLU A 54 1.53 -7.62 -17.62
N LEU A 55 0.94 -8.32 -16.66
CA LEU A 55 0.77 -9.77 -16.71
C LEU A 55 -0.10 -10.19 -17.91
N GLY A 56 -1.19 -9.47 -18.19
CA GLY A 56 -2.01 -9.71 -19.37
C GLY A 56 -1.23 -9.54 -20.69
N LYS A 57 -0.41 -8.49 -20.79
CA LYS A 57 0.49 -8.29 -21.94
C LYS A 57 1.53 -9.39 -22.07
N GLN A 58 2.07 -9.89 -20.97
CA GLN A 58 3.01 -11.01 -20.98
C GLN A 58 2.32 -12.31 -21.42
N ALA A 59 1.12 -12.59 -20.92
CA ALA A 59 0.34 -13.76 -21.30
C ALA A 59 0.01 -13.76 -22.81
N ALA A 60 -0.42 -12.62 -23.36
CA ALA A 60 -0.69 -12.48 -24.79
C ALA A 60 0.57 -12.75 -25.63
N ARG A 61 1.73 -12.22 -25.21
CA ARG A 61 3.02 -12.49 -25.87
C ARG A 61 3.41 -13.96 -25.79
N GLN A 62 3.20 -14.61 -24.65
CA GLN A 62 3.46 -16.05 -24.48
C GLN A 62 2.58 -16.90 -25.40
N GLU A 63 1.30 -16.54 -25.53
CA GLU A 63 0.39 -17.23 -26.45
C GLU A 63 0.84 -17.10 -27.90
N GLU A 64 1.22 -15.90 -28.33
CA GLU A 64 1.74 -15.67 -29.69
C GLU A 64 3.01 -16.49 -29.96
N MET A 65 3.98 -16.45 -29.03
CA MET A 65 5.20 -17.26 -29.13
C MET A 65 4.86 -18.76 -29.22
N GLY A 66 3.93 -19.25 -28.40
CA GLY A 66 3.46 -20.63 -28.46
C GLY A 66 2.90 -21.00 -29.83
N ARG A 67 2.08 -20.14 -30.43
CA ARG A 67 1.54 -20.35 -31.80
C ARG A 67 2.63 -20.32 -32.86
N VAL A 68 3.64 -19.47 -32.73
CA VAL A 68 4.79 -19.43 -33.65
C VAL A 68 5.59 -20.73 -33.55
N LEU A 69 5.90 -21.17 -32.33
CA LEU A 69 6.63 -22.42 -32.09
C LEU A 69 5.86 -23.63 -32.65
N ALA A 70 4.55 -23.72 -32.40
CA ALA A 70 3.72 -24.79 -32.93
C ALA A 70 3.76 -24.85 -34.47
N ARG A 71 3.69 -23.69 -35.15
CA ARG A 71 3.82 -23.62 -36.62
C ARG A 71 5.18 -24.06 -37.12
N LEU A 72 6.26 -23.67 -36.43
CA LEU A 72 7.62 -24.08 -36.78
C LEU A 72 7.82 -25.59 -36.62
N VAL A 73 7.32 -26.16 -35.52
CA VAL A 73 7.37 -27.60 -35.26
C VAL A 73 6.61 -28.37 -36.34
N ALA A 74 5.35 -27.99 -36.61
CA ALA A 74 4.54 -28.65 -37.65
C ALA A 74 5.20 -28.62 -39.04
N LYS A 75 5.88 -27.52 -39.38
CA LYS A 75 6.65 -27.39 -40.62
C LYS A 75 7.90 -28.28 -40.62
N SER A 76 8.59 -28.40 -39.49
CA SER A 76 9.80 -29.22 -39.36
C SER A 76 9.52 -30.72 -39.39
N GLU A 77 8.37 -31.15 -38.87
CA GLU A 77 7.94 -32.55 -38.83
C GLU A 77 7.28 -33.02 -40.15
N GLY A 78 7.15 -32.13 -41.15
CA GLY A 78 6.53 -32.45 -42.43
C GLY A 78 5.01 -32.73 -42.34
N VAL A 79 4.38 -32.37 -41.22
CA VAL A 79 2.94 -32.61 -40.96
C VAL A 79 2.06 -31.74 -41.87
N THR A 80 2.55 -30.58 -42.30
CA THR A 80 1.95 -29.80 -43.38
C THR A 80 2.54 -30.23 -44.73
N GLN A 81 1.93 -31.24 -45.36
CA GLN A 81 1.87 -31.38 -46.82
C GLN A 81 0.47 -31.05 -47.31
#